data_AF-A0A946V4F0-F1
#
_entry.id   AF-A0A946V4F0-F1
#
_cell.length_a   1.000
_cell.length_b   1.000
_cell.length_c   1.000
_cell.angle_alpha   90.00
_cell.angle_beta   90.00
_cell.angle_gamma   90.00
#
_symmetry.space_group_name_H-M   'P 1'
#
loop_
_entity.id
_entity.type
_entity.pdbx_description
1 polymer ?
#
loop_
_entity_poly.entity_id
_entity_poly.type
_entity_poly.pdbx_seq_one_letter_code
_entity_poly.pdbx_strand_id
1 'polypeptide(L)'
;MAVRYPVIGHWFRRPNGTLFEVVAIDEVAGTIEIQQFDGTIDEIDNERWPQLLLAEVSAPEDWSGSVDMDPEDFGIKSDAELPNGYHDPLAFLDKL
;
A
#
# COMPACT_ATOMS: atom_id res chain seq x y z
N MET A 1 -11.05 16.06 1.10
CA MET A 1 -11.79 15.34 0.05
C MET A 1 -11.85 13.88 0.47
N ALA A 2 -12.99 13.20 0.33
CA ALA A 2 -13.06 11.78 0.64
C ALA A 2 -12.43 10.99 -0.51
N VAL A 3 -11.48 10.11 -0.22
CA VAL A 3 -10.77 9.34 -1.25
C VAL A 3 -11.62 8.15 -1.66
N ARG A 4 -11.69 7.92 -2.98
CA ARG A 4 -12.55 6.89 -3.57
C ARG A 4 -11.82 5.55 -3.78
N TYR A 5 -10.49 5.58 -3.85
CA TYR A 5 -9.67 4.41 -4.17
C TYR A 5 -8.49 4.29 -3.20
N PRO A 6 -8.18 3.10 -2.69
CA PRO A 6 -6.97 2.88 -1.90
C PRO A 6 -5.73 3.11 -2.76
N VAL A 7 -4.69 3.67 -2.17
CA VAL A 7 -3.38 3.86 -2.81
C VAL A 7 -2.32 3.34 -1.85
N ILE A 8 -1.52 2.38 -2.30
CA ILE A 8 -0.45 1.79 -1.48
C ILE A 8 0.58 2.87 -1.14
N GLY A 9 1.07 2.87 0.10
CA GLY A 9 1.99 3.87 0.65
C GLY A 9 1.31 5.16 1.14
N HIS A 10 0.01 5.33 0.89
CA HIS A 10 -0.71 6.52 1.32
C HIS A 10 -1.36 6.34 2.69
N TRP A 11 -1.41 7.45 3.42
CA TRP A 11 -1.99 7.53 4.75
C TRP A 11 -3.42 8.03 4.71
N PHE A 12 -4.28 7.38 5.47
CA PHE A 12 -5.69 7.69 5.55
C PHE A 12 -6.13 7.89 7.00
N ARG A 13 -7.06 8.82 7.18
CA ARG A 13 -7.69 9.13 8.46
C ARG A 13 -9.16 8.75 8.43
N ARG A 14 -9.55 7.95 9.42
CA ARG A 14 -10.95 7.60 9.70
C ARG A 14 -11.69 8.74 10.40
N PRO A 15 -13.03 8.77 10.36
CA PRO A 15 -13.84 9.75 11.09
C PRO A 15 -13.62 9.73 12.61
N ASN A 16 -13.24 8.58 13.17
CA ASN A 16 -12.92 8.43 14.60
C ASN A 16 -11.53 9.00 14.98
N GLY A 17 -10.75 9.46 14.01
CA GLY A 17 -9.40 10.00 14.21
C GLY A 17 -8.26 9.00 14.05
N THR A 18 -8.55 7.70 13.85
CA THR A 18 -7.54 6.68 13.61
C THR A 18 -6.82 6.90 12.28
N LEU A 19 -5.50 6.77 12.30
CA LEU A 19 -4.61 6.83 11.15
C LEU A 19 -4.13 5.43 10.77
N PHE A 20 -4.01 5.20 9.47
CA PHE A 20 -3.48 3.96 8.93
C PHE A 20 -2.91 4.18 7.52
N GLU A 21 -1.97 3.34 7.13
CA GLU A 21 -1.37 3.26 5.81
C GLU A 21 -1.99 2.12 5.03
N VAL A 22 -2.16 2.26 3.72
CA VAL A 22 -2.43 1.11 2.85
C VAL A 22 -1.11 0.48 2.47
N VAL A 23 -0.92 -0.80 2.78
CA VAL A 23 0.35 -1.52 2.52
C VAL A 23 0.23 -2.51 1.38
N ALA A 24 -0.97 -3.03 1.09
CA ALA A 24 -1.22 -3.88 -0.07
C ALA A 24 -2.69 -3.82 -0.52
N ILE A 25 -2.93 -4.20 -1.77
CA ILE A 25 -4.26 -4.35 -2.37
C ILE A 25 -4.28 -5.70 -3.08
N ASP A 26 -5.19 -6.59 -2.69
CA ASP A 26 -5.41 -7.86 -3.38
C ASP A 26 -6.69 -7.77 -4.22
N GLU A 27 -6.52 -7.65 -5.53
CA GLU A 27 -7.64 -7.56 -6.48
C GLU A 27 -8.37 -8.89 -6.69
N VAL A 28 -7.71 -10.02 -6.40
CA VAL A 28 -8.28 -11.37 -6.55
C VAL A 28 -9.16 -11.71 -5.36
N ALA A 29 -8.68 -11.42 -4.14
CA ALA A 29 -9.44 -11.56 -2.91
C ALA A 29 -10.45 -10.42 -2.70
N GLY A 30 -10.21 -9.26 -3.33
CA GLY A 30 -11.04 -8.07 -3.18
C GLY A 30 -10.82 -7.35 -1.85
N THR A 31 -9.60 -7.40 -1.31
CA THR A 31 -9.26 -6.90 0.02
C THR A 31 -8.10 -5.91 -0.03
N ILE A 32 -8.02 -5.06 1.00
CA ILE A 32 -7.03 -4.00 1.15
C ILE A 32 -6.37 -4.19 2.51
N GLU A 33 -5.07 -4.48 2.52
CA GLU A 33 -4.30 -4.56 3.75
C GLU A 33 -3.86 -3.16 4.18
N ILE A 34 -4.08 -2.88 5.46
CA ILE A 34 -3.72 -1.62 6.09
C ILE A 34 -2.83 -1.85 7.30
N GLN A 35 -1.91 -0.93 7.54
CA GLN A 35 -1.08 -0.89 8.73
C GLN A 35 -1.47 0.29 9.62
N GLN A 36 -1.75 -0.01 10.88
CA GLN A 36 -2.01 0.96 11.93
C GLN A 36 -0.69 1.55 12.46
N PHE A 37 -0.74 2.72 13.10
CA PHE A 37 0.45 3.36 13.67
C PHE A 37 1.21 2.48 14.70
N ASP A 38 0.52 1.58 15.40
CA ASP A 38 1.15 0.65 16.34
C ASP A 38 1.80 -0.57 15.66
N GLY A 39 1.73 -0.66 14.33
CA GLY A 39 2.27 -1.75 13.52
C GLY A 39 1.29 -2.89 13.26
N THR A 40 0.11 -2.89 13.89
CA THR A 40 -0.95 -3.87 13.61
C THR A 40 -1.37 -3.83 12.15
N ILE A 41 -1.43 -5.01 11.52
CA ILE A 41 -1.98 -5.21 10.18
C ILE A 41 -3.45 -5.60 10.30
N ASP A 42 -4.29 -4.98 9.48
CA ASP A 42 -5.73 -5.22 9.39
C ASP A 42 -6.16 -5.25 7.92
N GLU A 43 -7.34 -5.77 7.64
CA GLU A 43 -7.84 -5.97 6.28
C GLU A 43 -9.22 -5.32 6.11
N ILE A 44 -9.42 -4.65 4.98
CA ILE A 44 -10.68 -4.00 4.63
C ILE A 44 -11.16 -4.54 3.28
N ASP A 45 -12.42 -4.96 3.20
CA ASP A 45 -13.05 -5.27 1.92
C ASP A 45 -13.03 -4.05 0.98
N ASN A 46 -12.63 -4.24 -0.27
CA ASN A 46 -12.60 -3.20 -1.29
C ASN A 46 -13.98 -2.53 -1.47
N GLU A 47 -15.07 -3.31 -1.36
CA GLU A 47 -16.44 -2.80 -1.45
C GLU A 47 -16.82 -1.85 -0.30
N ARG A 48 -16.14 -1.96 0.84
CA ARG A 48 -16.37 -1.14 2.04
C ARG A 48 -15.55 0.13 2.02
N TRP A 49 -14.43 0.17 1.31
CA TRP A 49 -13.55 1.34 1.19
C TRP A 49 -14.30 2.67 0.96
N PRO A 50 -15.16 2.81 -0.07
CA PRO A 50 -15.86 4.08 -0.34
C PRO A 50 -16.87 4.48 0.75
N GLN A 51 -17.23 3.55 1.64
CA GLN A 51 -18.20 3.77 2.72
C GLN A 51 -17.54 4.30 4.00
N LEU A 52 -16.21 4.18 4.12
CA LEU A 52 -15.46 4.51 5.33
C LEU A 52 -15.19 6.01 5.52
N LEU A 53 -15.60 6.85 4.55
CA LEU A 53 -15.43 8.32 4.59
C LEU A 53 -13.98 8.73 4.92
N LEU A 54 -13.03 8.05 4.30
CA LEU A 54 -11.60 8.22 4.55
C LEU A 54 -11.11 9.54 3.95
N ALA A 55 -10.30 10.26 4.74
CA ALA A 55 -9.55 11.41 4.28
C ALA A 55 -8.09 11.04 4.12
N GLU A 56 -7.53 11.23 2.94
CA GLU A 56 -6.09 11.11 2.73
C GLU A 56 -5.35 12.23 3.46
N VAL A 57 -4.26 11.87 4.10
CA VAL A 57 -3.41 12.75 4.90
C VAL A 57 -1.94 12.40 4.63
N SER A 58 -1.04 13.33 4.94
CA SER A 58 0.39 13.03 4.96
C SER A 58 0.73 12.06 6.08
N ALA A 59 1.78 11.27 5.90
CA ALA A 59 2.33 10.42 6.96
C ALA A 59 2.63 11.28 8.21
N PRO A 60 2.37 10.74 9.42
CA PRO A 60 2.79 11.43 10.64
C PRO A 60 4.32 11.57 10.70
N GLU A 61 4.81 12.68 11.25
CA GLU A 61 6.24 13.07 11.24
C GLU A 61 7.19 12.00 11.82
N ASP A 62 6.68 11.10 12.66
CA ASP A 62 7.46 10.04 13.33
C ASP A 62 7.49 8.71 12.53
N TRP A 63 6.63 8.57 11.52
CA TRP A 63 6.47 7.31 10.78
C TRP A 63 7.34 7.20 9.53
N SER A 64 7.69 8.33 8.91
CA SER A 64 8.49 8.36 7.67
C SER A 64 9.99 8.07 7.87
N GLY A 65 10.41 7.61 9.05
CA GLY A 65 11.81 7.31 9.34
C GLY A 65 12.41 6.17 8.50
N SER A 66 11.58 5.38 7.80
CA SER A 66 12.05 4.14 7.15
C SER A 66 11.57 3.87 5.71
N VAL A 67 10.64 4.64 5.14
CA VAL A 67 10.11 4.31 3.80
C VAL A 67 9.83 5.57 3.00
N ASP A 68 10.84 6.01 2.25
CA ASP A 68 10.68 6.91 1.10
C ASP A 68 10.19 6.04 -0.08
N MET A 69 8.89 5.72 -0.11
CA MET A 69 8.25 5.13 -1.29
C MET A 69 7.65 6.29 -2.08
N ASP A 70 8.42 6.75 -3.06
CA ASP A 70 7.97 7.74 -4.03
C ASP A 70 6.76 7.17 -4.79
N PRO A 71 5.63 7.89 -4.90
CA PRO A 71 4.42 7.41 -5.58
C PRO A 71 4.63 7.14 -7.08
N GLU A 72 5.81 7.44 -7.63
CA GLU A 72 6.21 7.04 -8.99
C GLU A 72 6.57 5.55 -9.14
N ASP A 73 6.73 4.77 -8.05
CA ASP A 73 7.10 3.34 -8.14
C ASP A 73 5.89 2.38 -8.27
N PHE A 74 4.67 2.82 -7.92
CA PHE A 74 3.43 2.02 -8.08
C PHE A 74 2.78 2.21 -9.45
N GLY A 75 3.59 2.17 -10.51
CA GLY A 75 3.09 1.97 -11.86
C GLY A 75 2.57 0.55 -12.01
N ILE A 76 1.25 0.33 -11.94
CA ILE A 76 0.62 -0.84 -12.57
C ILE A 76 0.87 -0.73 -14.08
N LYS A 77 2.04 -1.18 -14.50
CA LYS A 77 2.33 -1.52 -15.89
C LYS A 77 2.02 -2.98 -16.06
N SER A 78 0.74 -3.27 -16.24
CA SER A 78 0.40 -4.43 -17.07
C SER A 78 1.02 -4.18 -18.45
N ASP A 79 1.79 -5.16 -18.90
CA ASP A 79 2.49 -5.26 -20.18
C ASP A 79 3.96 -4.75 -20.22
N ALA A 80 4.85 -5.73 -20.26
CA ALA A 80 6.16 -5.75 -20.94
C ALA A 80 7.12 -4.55 -20.74
N GLU A 81 8.04 -4.69 -19.79
CA GLU A 81 9.51 -4.64 -20.00
C GLU A 81 10.20 -4.58 -18.63
N LEU A 82 10.75 -5.73 -18.20
CA LEU A 82 11.69 -5.75 -17.08
C LEU A 82 12.91 -4.92 -17.47
N PRO A 83 13.34 -3.91 -16.67
CA PRO A 83 14.56 -3.18 -16.95
C PRO A 83 15.76 -4.14 -16.88
N ASN A 84 16.71 -3.97 -17.83
CA ASN A 84 17.89 -4.81 -18.09
C ASN A 84 18.93 -4.80 -16.95
N GLY A 85 18.51 -5.10 -15.73
CA GLY A 85 19.33 -5.05 -14.52
C GLY A 85 18.75 -5.80 -13.32
N TYR A 86 17.55 -6.36 -13.39
CA TYR A 86 17.05 -7.28 -12.37
C TYR A 86 17.83 -8.60 -12.45
N HIS A 87 18.89 -8.71 -11.66
CA HIS A 87 19.55 -9.96 -11.39
C HIS A 87 18.62 -10.78 -10.49
N ASP A 88 18.01 -11.81 -11.07
CA ASP A 88 17.14 -12.76 -10.40
C ASP A 88 17.86 -13.34 -9.15
N PRO A 89 17.41 -13.01 -7.92
CA PRO A 89 18.05 -13.48 -6.70
C PRO A 89 17.67 -14.92 -6.34
N LEU A 90 16.76 -15.55 -7.10
CA LEU A 90 16.32 -16.93 -6.92
C LEU A 90 17.11 -17.92 -7.80
N ALA A 91 17.84 -17.43 -8.81
CA ALA A 91 18.74 -18.23 -9.63
C ALA A 91 19.87 -18.95 -8.86
N PHE A 92 20.15 -18.55 -7.62
CA PHE A 92 21.16 -19.20 -6.77
C PHE A 92 20.67 -20.50 -6.11
N LEU A 93 19.36 -20.74 -6.02
CA LEU A 93 18.78 -21.88 -5.31
C LEU A 93 18.60 -23.14 -6.16
N ASP A 94 18.67 -23.02 -7.49
CA ASP A 94 18.51 -24.16 -8.42
C ASP A 94 19.82 -24.94 -8.64
N LYS A 95 20.97 -24.40 -8.20
CA LYS A 95 22.30 -24.97 -8.47
C LYS A 95 22.92 -25.64 -7.24
N LEU A 96 22.18 -26.57 -6.63
CA LEU A 96 22.68 -27.46 -5.57
C LEU A 96 22.50 -28.93 -5.94
#